data_AF-M5P868-F1
#
_entry.id   AF-M5P868-F1
#
_cell.length_a   1.000
_cell.length_b   1.000
_cell.length_c   1.000
_cell.angle_alpha   90.00
_cell.angle_beta   90.00
_cell.angle_gamma   90.00
#
_symmetry.space_group_name_H-M   'P 1'
#
loop_
_entity.id
_entity.type
_entity.pdbx_description
1 polymer ?
#
loop_
_entity_poly.entity_id
_entity_poly.type
_entity_poly.pdbx_seq_one_letter_code
_entity_poly.pdbx_strand_id
1 'polypeptide(L)' 'MTVDDVKGAVEIIRAWAEGGDDEVAHNMEDALHADVLQAIATGADNPEKLAAEALKTKDIEFSRWCA' A
#
# COMPACT_ATOMS: atom_id res chain seq x y z
N MET A 1 9.23 -0.95 -9.69
CA MET A 1 8.18 -1.53 -8.83
C MET A 1 7.50 -2.63 -9.61
N THR A 2 7.33 -3.77 -8.97
CA THR A 2 6.64 -4.96 -9.48
C THR A 2 5.40 -5.24 -8.64
N VAL A 3 4.52 -6.12 -9.13
CA VAL A 3 3.34 -6.55 -8.35
C VAL A 3 3.76 -7.25 -7.05
N ASP A 4 4.89 -7.96 -7.05
CA ASP A 4 5.38 -8.65 -5.84
C ASP A 4 5.96 -7.67 -4.80
N ASP A 5 6.53 -6.55 -5.23
CA ASP A 5 6.90 -5.46 -4.32
C ASP A 5 5.67 -4.89 -3.61
N VAL A 6 4.58 -4.66 -4.36
CA VAL A 6 3.31 -4.15 -3.82
C VAL A 6 2.68 -5.15 -2.87
N LYS A 7 2.64 -6.44 -3.21
CA LYS A 7 2.20 -7.52 -2.30
C LYS A 7 2.98 -7.50 -0.99
N GLY A 8 4.32 -7.41 -1.07
CA GLY A 8 5.17 -7.35 0.11
C GLY A 8 4.81 -6.17 1.01
N ALA A 9 4.58 -4.99 0.42
CA ALA A 9 4.15 -3.82 1.17
C ALA A 9 2.76 -3.99 1.81
N VAL A 10 1.79 -4.58 1.11
CA VAL A 10 0.45 -4.89 1.65
C VAL A 10 0.54 -5.81 2.87
N GLU A 11 1.39 -6.85 2.82
CA GLU A 11 1.57 -7.76 3.95
C GLU A 11 2.28 -7.09 5.14
N ILE A 12 3.21 -6.16 4.89
CA ILE A 12 3.83 -5.36 5.95
C ILE A 12 2.79 -4.45 6.63
N ILE A 13 1.94 -3.79 5.85
CA ILE A 13 0.84 -2.95 6.38
C ILE A 13 -0.10 -3.80 7.24
N ARG A 14 -0.47 -4.99 6.75
CA ARG A 14 -1.28 -5.95 7.51
C ARG A 14 -0.64 -6.31 8.84
N ALA A 15 0.66 -6.63 8.86
CA ALA A 15 1.37 -6.99 10.08
C ALA A 15 1.40 -5.86 11.11
N TRP A 16 1.53 -4.59 10.68
CA TRP A 16 1.47 -3.44 11.59
C TRP A 16 0.06 -3.21 12.15
N ALA A 17 -0.96 -3.30 11.30
CA ALA A 17 -2.36 -3.21 11.71
C ALA A 17 -2.71 -4.31 12.73
N GLU A 18 -2.34 -5.56 12.46
CA GLU A 18 -2.55 -6.69 13.38
C GLU A 18 -1.72 -6.56 14.68
N GLY A 19 -0.59 -5.84 14.63
CA GLY A 19 0.22 -5.47 15.78
C GLY A 19 -0.36 -4.34 16.63
N GLY A 20 -1.43 -3.69 16.18
CA GLY A 20 -2.09 -2.57 16.85
C GLY A 20 -1.41 -1.21 16.67
N ASP A 21 -0.49 -1.10 15.70
CA ASP A 21 0.15 0.17 15.35
C ASP A 21 -0.48 0.76 14.08
N ASP A 22 -1.69 1.30 14.27
CA ASP A 22 -2.48 1.92 13.21
C ASP A 22 -1.76 3.13 12.58
N GLU A 23 -0.90 3.84 13.35
CA GLU A 23 -0.13 4.99 12.85
C GLU A 23 0.88 4.55 11.79
N VAL A 24 1.63 3.49 12.08
CA VAL A 24 2.59 2.94 11.13
C VAL A 24 1.86 2.31 9.95
N ALA A 25 0.77 1.55 10.19
CA ALA A 25 -0.02 0.95 9.11
C ALA A 25 -0.55 2.02 8.14
N HIS A 26 -1.06 3.13 8.67
CA HIS A 26 -1.57 4.25 7.88
C HIS A 26 -0.46 4.96 7.08
N ASN A 27 0.64 5.35 7.72
CA ASN A 27 1.76 6.00 7.03
C ASN A 27 2.33 5.13 5.90
N MET A 28 2.38 3.80 6.12
CA MET A 28 2.85 2.85 5.11
C MET A 28 1.85 2.67 3.96
N GLU A 29 0.54 2.73 4.22
CA GLU A 29 -0.49 2.74 3.16
C GLU A 29 -0.32 3.97 2.25
N ASP A 30 -0.17 5.15 2.83
CA ASP A 30 0.00 6.39 2.08
C ASP A 30 1.31 6.38 1.25
N ALA A 31 2.41 5.92 1.85
CA ALA A 31 3.68 5.76 1.15
C ALA A 31 3.55 4.79 -0.03
N LEU A 32 2.90 3.63 0.17
CA LEU A 32 2.66 2.65 -0.89
C LEU A 32 1.84 3.25 -2.03
N HIS A 33 0.78 3.98 -1.73
CA HIS A 33 -0.06 4.61 -2.75
C HIS A 33 0.71 5.67 -3.53
N ALA A 34 1.52 6.49 -2.85
CA ALA A 34 2.40 7.45 -3.50
C ALA A 34 3.43 6.79 -4.43
N ASP A 35 4.08 5.71 -3.98
CA ASP A 35 5.06 4.98 -4.77
C ASP A 35 4.44 4.32 -6.01
N VAL A 36 3.24 3.75 -5.88
CA VAL A 36 2.48 3.19 -7.01
C VAL A 36 2.12 4.29 -8.00
N LEU A 37 1.62 5.43 -7.55
CA LEU A 37 1.31 6.57 -8.43
C LEU A 37 2.57 7.08 -9.14
N GLN A 38 3.69 7.17 -8.42
CA GLN A 38 4.97 7.58 -9.00
C GLN A 38 5.47 6.59 -10.05
N ALA A 39 5.33 5.29 -9.80
CA ALA A 39 5.67 4.25 -10.76
C ALA A 39 4.78 4.30 -12.01
N ILE A 40 3.47 4.51 -11.84
CA ILE A 40 2.54 4.70 -12.96
C ILE A 40 2.94 5.93 -13.78
N ALA A 41 3.23 7.05 -13.13
CA ALA A 41 3.61 8.30 -13.79
C ALA A 41 4.93 8.19 -14.59
N THR A 42 5.84 7.28 -14.21
CA THR A 42 7.13 7.05 -14.87
C THR A 42 7.12 5.89 -15.87
N GLY A 43 5.97 5.27 -16.11
CA GLY A 43 5.80 4.23 -17.13
C GLY A 43 5.99 2.81 -16.61
N ALA A 44 5.44 2.49 -15.43
CA ALA A 44 5.43 1.13 -14.90
C ALA A 44 4.77 0.11 -15.84
N ASP A 45 5.30 -1.11 -15.84
CA ASP A 45 4.68 -2.24 -16.51
C ASP A 45 3.43 -2.71 -15.74
N ASN A 46 2.31 -2.86 -16.44
CA ASN A 46 1.01 -3.27 -15.88
C ASN A 46 0.52 -2.35 -14.74
N PRO A 47 0.37 -1.04 -14.99
CA PRO A 47 -0.05 -0.06 -13.97
C PRO A 47 -1.37 -0.45 -13.27
N GLU A 48 -2.29 -1.09 -14.00
CA GLU A 48 -3.55 -1.59 -13.48
C GLU A 48 -3.38 -2.68 -12.42
N LYS A 49 -2.36 -3.54 -12.54
CA LYS A 49 -2.10 -4.61 -11.57
C LYS A 49 -1.46 -4.05 -10.31
N LEU A 50 -0.56 -3.06 -10.44
CA LEU A 50 0.04 -2.37 -9.30
C LEU A 50 -1.05 -1.66 -8.47
N ALA A 51 -1.93 -0.91 -9.14
CA ALA A 51 -3.03 -0.22 -8.49
C ALA A 51 -4.00 -1.21 -7.82
N ALA A 52 -4.41 -2.27 -8.52
CA ALA A 52 -5.32 -3.28 -7.97
C ALA A 52 -4.75 -3.97 -6.74
N GLU A 53 -3.46 -4.27 -6.72
CA GLU A 53 -2.79 -4.89 -5.57
C GLU A 53 -2.70 -3.92 -4.39
N ALA A 54 -2.32 -2.66 -4.63
CA ALA A 54 -2.21 -1.64 -3.58
C ALA A 54 -3.57 -1.30 -2.95
N LEU A 55 -4.66 -1.38 -3.71
CA LEU A 55 -6.02 -1.13 -3.19
C LEU A 55 -6.49 -2.21 -2.19
N LYS A 56 -5.83 -3.38 -2.12
CA LYS A 56 -6.14 -4.39 -1.09
C LYS A 56 -5.85 -3.91 0.32
N THR A 57 -5.08 -2.82 0.49
CA THR A 57 -4.92 -2.18 1.80
C THR A 57 -6.26 -1.68 2.36
N LYS A 58 -7.26 -1.42 1.52
CA LYS A 58 -8.62 -1.01 1.93
C LYS A 58 -9.40 -2.13 2.63
N ASP A 59 -8.99 -3.39 2.45
CA ASP A 59 -9.58 -4.54 3.12
C ASP A 59 -8.89 -4.85 4.48
N ILE A 60 -7.89 -4.05 4.88
CA ILE A 60 -7.21 -4.18 6.18
C ILE A 60 -7.87 -3.23 7.18
N GLU A 61 -8.28 -3.77 8.33
CA GLU A 61 -8.83 -3.00 9.44
C GLU A 61 -7.71 -2.33 10.24
N PHE A 62 -7.66 -0.99 10.17
CA PHE A 62 -6.87 -0.10 11.03
C PHE A 62 -7.42 1.32 10.91
N SER A 63 -7.12 2.17 11.89
CA SER A 63 -7.51 3.58 11.90
C SER A 63 -6.78 4.37 10.81
N ARG A 64 -7.53 4.98 9.90
CA ARG A 64 -7.01 5.96 8.92
C ARG A 64 -7.37 7.35 9.42
N TRP A 65 -6.43 8.01 10.07
CA TRP A 65 -6.61 9.40 10.48
C TRP A 65 -6.44 10.33 9.27
N CYS A 66 -6.79 11.60 9.42
CA CYS A 66 -6.49 12.57 8.37
C CYS A 66 -5.00 12.86 8.38
N ALA A 67 -4.25 12.26 7.45
CA ALA A 67 -2.98 12.79 6.97
C ALA A 67 -3.19 13.94 5.99
#